data_AF-A0ABD5ENG0-F1
#
_entry.id   AF-A0ABD5ENG0-F1
#
_cell.length_a   1.000
_cell.length_b   1.000
_cell.length_c   1.000
_cell.angle_alpha   90.00
_cell.angle_beta   90.00
_cell.angle_gamma   90.00
#
_symmetry.space_group_name_H-M   'P 1'
#
loop_
_entity.id
_entity.type
_entity.pdbx_description
1 polymer ?
#
loop_
_entity_poly.entity_id
_entity_poly.type
_entity_poly.pdbx_seq_one_letter_code
_entity_poly.pdbx_strand_id
1 'polypeptide(L)'
;MADPIDLAVPAERWLWRKDTLLEPTVLQSFAFDEVHRHLYALQITRTGHAAGDLCLNRLDYQGKRLGAMYLRGFGHGVSIGVQNEPDGTVWIWTEADARNGYGQGVTRFHFAAGAVRTGADVAIRHPIAASANNQPTVCMASRRIAVRYRASGVPRYRIWDLDAFVARDYSDPVADFPQTGAHPDAAAPFQGYALHGDALYQIAGSAYDARTNPPAGHGDTYLSRLDVRTGALAQRSRTEAGYSLTFREPEGVAVRRLPVPWLCLGLASEGEGARRFSVYVKKGTA
;
A
#
# COMPACT_ATOMS: atom_id res chain seq x y z
N MET A 1 22.91 -3.13 2.47
CA MET A 1 21.58 -3.01 3.09
C MET A 1 21.17 -1.54 2.97
N ALA A 2 19.90 -1.24 2.74
CA ALA A 2 19.44 0.16 2.65
C ALA A 2 19.12 0.68 4.05
N ASP A 3 19.57 1.90 4.38
CA ASP A 3 19.34 2.47 5.70
C ASP A 3 17.85 2.72 5.94
N PRO A 4 17.34 2.41 7.15
CA PRO A 4 15.95 2.62 7.45
C PRO A 4 15.65 4.13 7.58
N ILE A 5 14.49 4.53 7.09
CA ILE A 5 14.00 5.90 7.15
C ILE A 5 13.57 6.18 8.60
N ASP A 6 14.08 7.26 9.18
CA ASP A 6 13.70 7.73 10.50
C ASP A 6 12.27 8.33 10.48
N LEU A 7 11.37 7.79 11.30
CA LEU A 7 10.00 8.25 11.38
C LEU A 7 9.83 9.59 12.12
N ALA A 8 10.85 10.07 12.82
CA ALA A 8 10.84 11.33 13.54
C ALA A 8 11.04 12.55 12.62
N VAL A 9 11.64 12.37 11.43
CA VAL A 9 11.86 13.49 10.50
C VAL A 9 10.53 14.13 10.08
N PRO A 10 10.45 15.45 9.92
CA PRO A 10 9.22 16.11 9.46
C PRO A 10 8.73 15.56 8.12
N ALA A 11 7.41 15.47 7.96
CA ALA A 11 6.81 15.11 6.70
C ALA A 11 6.66 16.36 5.80
N GLU A 12 7.12 16.28 4.57
CA GLU A 12 6.99 17.34 3.58
C GLU A 12 5.89 17.00 2.57
N ARG A 13 5.20 18.02 2.08
CA ARG A 13 4.17 17.85 1.05
C ARG A 13 4.82 17.64 -0.32
N TRP A 14 4.48 16.55 -1.01
CA TRP A 14 4.93 16.30 -2.38
C TRP A 14 3.80 16.44 -3.41
N LEU A 15 2.74 15.62 -3.28
CA LEU A 15 1.51 15.78 -4.07
C LEU A 15 0.44 16.38 -3.18
N TRP A 16 -0.27 17.39 -3.67
CA TRP A 16 -1.23 18.14 -2.87
C TRP A 16 -2.61 18.19 -3.51
N ARG A 17 -3.61 17.65 -2.80
CA ARG A 17 -5.05 17.73 -3.14
C ARG A 17 -5.31 17.51 -4.63
N LYS A 18 -4.72 16.44 -5.17
CA LYS A 18 -4.88 16.01 -6.56
C LYS A 18 -6.24 15.33 -6.73
N ASP A 19 -6.96 15.70 -7.78
CA ASP A 19 -8.28 15.22 -8.18
C ASP A 19 -8.19 14.31 -9.43
N THR A 20 -7.02 13.71 -9.63
CA THR A 20 -6.66 12.99 -10.85
C THR A 20 -6.82 11.48 -10.73
N LEU A 21 -7.35 10.95 -9.64
CA LEU A 21 -7.78 9.55 -9.60
C LEU A 21 -9.15 9.41 -10.29
N LEU A 22 -9.43 8.26 -10.92
CA LEU A 22 -10.61 8.11 -11.77
C LEU A 22 -11.90 7.93 -10.97
N GLU A 23 -11.87 7.15 -9.90
CA GLU A 23 -13.06 6.91 -9.08
C GLU A 23 -13.30 8.06 -8.08
N PRO A 24 -14.55 8.32 -7.68
CA PRO A 24 -14.88 9.34 -6.68
C PRO A 24 -14.62 8.88 -5.23
N THR A 25 -13.93 7.76 -5.06
CA THR A 25 -13.59 7.14 -3.78
C THR A 25 -12.18 7.55 -3.35
N VAL A 26 -11.83 7.22 -2.11
CA VAL A 26 -10.48 7.46 -1.58
C VAL A 26 -9.45 6.56 -2.28
N LEU A 27 -8.20 7.04 -2.35
CA LEU A 27 -7.02 6.19 -2.56
C LEU A 27 -7.06 5.04 -1.54
N GLN A 28 -6.52 3.87 -1.88
CA GLN A 28 -6.36 2.76 -0.92
C GLN A 28 -4.89 2.40 -0.71
N SER A 29 -4.13 2.34 -1.80
CA SER A 29 -2.69 2.11 -1.76
C SER A 29 -2.02 2.59 -3.04
N PHE A 30 -0.69 2.72 -2.99
CA PHE A 30 0.09 3.12 -4.14
C PHE A 30 1.52 2.59 -4.09
N ALA A 31 2.16 2.51 -5.26
CA ALA A 31 3.56 2.08 -5.41
C ALA A 31 4.24 2.80 -6.58
N PHE A 32 5.58 2.82 -6.56
CA PHE A 32 6.39 3.53 -7.54
C PHE A 32 7.06 2.58 -8.52
N ASP A 33 6.91 2.89 -9.81
CA ASP A 33 7.81 2.45 -10.86
C ASP A 33 8.87 3.53 -11.05
N GLU A 34 10.04 3.31 -10.47
CA GLU A 34 11.14 4.28 -10.49
C GLU A 34 11.87 4.32 -11.82
N VAL A 35 11.82 3.21 -12.58
CA VAL A 35 12.46 3.10 -13.90
C VAL A 35 11.76 4.01 -14.90
N HIS A 36 10.43 3.97 -14.94
CA HIS A 36 9.64 4.80 -15.86
C HIS A 36 9.07 6.07 -15.22
N ARG A 37 9.36 6.30 -13.94
CA ARG A 37 8.86 7.46 -13.16
C ARG A 37 7.33 7.55 -13.13
N HIS A 38 6.68 6.40 -12.92
CA HIS A 38 5.24 6.30 -12.75
C HIS A 38 4.87 5.96 -11.31
N LEU A 39 3.70 6.44 -10.90
CA LEU A 39 3.02 6.09 -9.67
C LEU A 39 1.77 5.29 -10.02
N TYR A 40 1.58 4.12 -9.40
CA TYR A 40 0.38 3.33 -9.54
C TYR A 40 -0.45 3.45 -8.27
N ALA A 41 -1.75 3.73 -8.40
CA ALA A 41 -2.65 4.00 -7.28
C ALA A 41 -3.96 3.23 -7.41
N LEU A 42 -4.35 2.50 -6.36
CA LEU A 42 -5.60 1.76 -6.30
C LEU A 42 -6.69 2.56 -5.60
N GLN A 43 -7.91 2.42 -6.11
CA GLN A 43 -9.15 2.83 -5.47
C GLN A 43 -10.11 1.65 -5.49
N ILE A 44 -10.98 1.52 -4.49
CA ILE A 44 -12.20 0.71 -4.63
C ILE A 44 -13.15 1.47 -5.56
N THR A 45 -13.79 0.78 -6.50
CA THR A 45 -14.81 1.43 -7.33
C THR A 45 -16.02 1.81 -6.48
N ARG A 46 -16.78 2.83 -6.89
CA ARG A 46 -17.92 3.33 -6.09
C ARG A 46 -18.89 2.24 -5.62
N THR A 47 -19.11 1.22 -6.44
CA THR A 47 -20.02 0.09 -6.14
C THR A 47 -19.29 -1.22 -5.84
N GLY A 48 -17.96 -1.17 -5.74
CA GLY A 48 -17.08 -2.34 -5.72
C GLY A 48 -16.80 -2.93 -4.36
N HIS A 49 -17.23 -2.31 -3.26
CA HIS A 49 -16.83 -2.68 -1.89
C HIS A 49 -17.06 -4.16 -1.56
N ALA A 50 -18.24 -4.71 -1.85
CA ALA A 50 -18.55 -6.11 -1.55
C ALA A 50 -17.92 -7.08 -2.56
N ALA A 51 -17.85 -6.68 -3.83
CA ALA A 51 -17.30 -7.49 -4.92
C ALA A 51 -15.76 -7.52 -4.92
N GLY A 52 -15.10 -6.52 -4.33
CA GLY A 52 -13.67 -6.32 -4.45
C GLY A 52 -13.25 -5.75 -5.81
N ASP A 53 -14.07 -4.86 -6.38
CA ASP A 53 -13.76 -4.21 -7.65
C ASP A 53 -12.90 -2.97 -7.40
N LEU A 54 -11.77 -2.90 -8.12
CA LEU A 54 -10.79 -1.83 -7.98
C LEU A 54 -10.61 -1.06 -9.29
N CYS A 55 -10.22 0.20 -9.16
CA CYS A 55 -9.67 1.02 -10.23
C CYS A 55 -8.17 1.24 -9.99
N LEU A 56 -7.34 0.77 -10.92
CA LEU A 56 -5.91 1.00 -10.92
C LEU A 56 -5.59 2.20 -11.82
N ASN A 57 -5.06 3.26 -11.24
CA ASN A 57 -4.60 4.45 -11.93
C ASN A 57 -3.10 4.37 -12.15
N ARG A 58 -2.63 4.78 -13.34
CA ARG A 58 -1.22 5.10 -13.60
C ARG A 58 -1.08 6.62 -13.69
N LEU A 59 -0.20 7.19 -12.88
CA LEU A 59 0.08 8.61 -12.81
C LEU A 59 1.56 8.89 -13.13
N ASP A 60 1.88 10.11 -13.55
CA ASP A 60 3.25 10.61 -13.47
C ASP A 60 3.60 11.08 -12.04
N TYR A 61 4.86 11.47 -11.81
CA TYR A 61 5.35 11.96 -10.51
C TYR A 61 4.83 13.36 -10.13
N GLN A 62 4.10 14.04 -11.02
CA GLN A 62 3.38 15.28 -10.75
C GLN A 62 1.92 14.98 -10.36
N GLY A 63 1.52 13.71 -10.37
CA GLY A 63 0.19 13.24 -10.04
C GLY A 63 -0.81 13.40 -11.19
N LYS A 64 -0.38 13.62 -12.44
CA LYS A 64 -1.29 13.63 -13.60
C LYS A 64 -1.61 12.19 -14.00
N ARG A 65 -2.89 11.90 -14.27
CA ARG A 65 -3.33 10.59 -14.75
C ARG A 65 -2.90 10.35 -16.19
N LEU A 66 -2.17 9.26 -16.39
CA LEU A 66 -1.71 8.77 -17.69
C LEU A 66 -2.60 7.65 -18.23
N GLY A 67 -3.43 7.05 -17.38
CA GLY A 67 -4.41 6.04 -17.73
C GLY A 67 -4.98 5.37 -16.49
N ALA A 68 -6.04 4.60 -16.67
CA ALA A 68 -6.61 3.75 -15.63
C ALA A 68 -7.10 2.43 -16.22
N MET A 69 -7.27 1.42 -15.38
CA MET A 69 -7.87 0.14 -15.74
C MET A 69 -8.67 -0.41 -14.55
N TYR A 70 -9.64 -1.28 -14.84
CA TYR A 70 -10.47 -1.89 -13.80
C TYR A 70 -10.02 -3.32 -13.49
N LEU A 71 -10.07 -3.69 -12.22
CA LEU A 71 -9.75 -5.01 -11.71
C LEU A 71 -10.99 -5.53 -10.96
N ARG A 72 -11.76 -6.43 -11.56
CA ARG A 72 -13.02 -6.93 -10.99
C ARG A 72 -12.80 -8.19 -10.18
N GLY A 73 -13.28 -8.21 -8.93
CA GLY A 73 -13.10 -9.33 -8.01
C GLY A 73 -11.67 -9.50 -7.51
N PHE A 74 -10.89 -8.42 -7.39
CA PHE A 74 -9.49 -8.48 -6.97
C PHE A 74 -9.34 -8.32 -5.44
N GLY A 75 -10.07 -7.42 -4.81
CA GLY A 75 -10.02 -7.24 -3.35
C GLY A 75 -10.26 -5.80 -2.94
N HIS A 76 -9.66 -5.40 -1.83
CA HIS A 76 -9.88 -4.08 -1.23
C HIS A 76 -8.81 -3.06 -1.68
N GLY A 77 -7.68 -3.54 -2.18
CA GLY A 77 -6.59 -2.70 -2.66
C GLY A 77 -5.75 -2.12 -1.53
N VAL A 78 -5.68 -2.80 -0.38
CA VAL A 78 -4.92 -2.38 0.81
C VAL A 78 -3.42 -2.32 0.52
N SER A 79 -2.95 -3.10 -0.44
CA SER A 79 -1.55 -3.08 -0.85
C SER A 79 -1.35 -3.32 -2.34
N ILE A 80 -0.25 -2.75 -2.83
CA ILE A 80 0.21 -2.84 -4.21
C ILE A 80 1.74 -2.87 -4.20
N GLY A 81 2.32 -3.62 -5.15
CA GLY A 81 3.75 -3.64 -5.40
C GLY A 81 4.06 -3.43 -6.88
N VAL A 82 5.23 -2.88 -7.17
CA VAL A 82 5.78 -2.79 -8.53
C VAL A 82 7.05 -3.63 -8.58
N GLN A 83 7.12 -4.51 -9.57
CA GLN A 83 8.30 -5.27 -9.92
C GLN A 83 8.80 -4.82 -11.29
N ASN A 84 10.07 -4.40 -11.36
CA ASN A 84 10.75 -4.07 -12.60
C ASN A 84 11.71 -5.19 -12.97
N GLU A 85 11.67 -5.64 -14.22
CA GLU A 85 12.65 -6.55 -14.78
C GLU A 85 13.79 -5.78 -15.48
N PRO A 86 14.97 -6.40 -15.68
CA PRO A 86 16.11 -5.75 -16.34
C PRO A 86 15.83 -5.26 -17.77
N ASP A 87 14.87 -5.88 -18.47
CA ASP A 87 14.47 -5.52 -19.83
C ASP A 87 13.47 -4.33 -19.87
N GLY A 88 13.15 -3.75 -18.71
CA GLY A 88 12.16 -2.66 -18.59
C GLY A 88 10.73 -3.16 -18.42
N THR A 89 10.48 -4.47 -18.38
CA THR A 89 9.14 -5.00 -18.13
C THR A 89 8.66 -4.63 -16.72
N VAL A 90 7.40 -4.17 -16.62
CA VAL A 90 6.78 -3.77 -15.35
C VAL A 90 5.63 -4.72 -15.00
N TRP A 91 5.71 -5.30 -13.81
CA TRP A 91 4.66 -6.11 -13.21
C TRP A 91 4.03 -5.37 -12.03
N ILE A 92 2.70 -5.33 -12.01
CA ILE A 92 1.92 -4.79 -10.89
C ILE A 92 1.41 -5.94 -10.05
N TRP A 93 1.74 -5.93 -8.77
CA TRP A 93 1.27 -6.89 -7.77
C TRP A 93 0.14 -6.31 -6.95
N THR A 94 -0.93 -7.07 -6.74
CA THR A 94 -2.01 -6.71 -5.82
C THR A 94 -2.81 -7.95 -5.41
N GLU A 95 -3.81 -7.75 -4.56
CA GLU A 95 -4.82 -8.72 -4.17
C GLU A 95 -5.52 -9.35 -5.39
N ALA A 96 -5.97 -10.60 -5.25
CA ALA A 96 -6.87 -11.24 -6.21
C ALA A 96 -7.86 -12.17 -5.49
N ASP A 97 -8.86 -12.68 -6.22
CA ASP A 97 -9.80 -13.69 -5.73
C ASP A 97 -10.62 -13.17 -4.53
N ALA A 98 -11.37 -12.08 -4.75
CA ALA A 98 -12.05 -11.38 -3.67
C ALA A 98 -13.16 -12.21 -3.04
N ARG A 99 -13.22 -12.17 -1.70
CA ARG A 99 -14.35 -12.63 -0.89
C ARG A 99 -14.70 -11.55 0.12
N ASN A 100 -15.96 -11.12 0.15
CA ASN A 100 -16.44 -10.02 0.99
C ASN A 100 -15.57 -8.76 0.85
N GLY A 101 -15.16 -8.45 -0.38
CA GLY A 101 -14.34 -7.27 -0.67
C GLY A 101 -12.84 -7.41 -0.44
N TYR A 102 -12.32 -8.54 0.06
CA TYR A 102 -10.88 -8.71 0.34
C TYR A 102 -10.29 -9.87 -0.46
N GLY A 103 -9.07 -9.70 -0.99
CA GLY A 103 -8.40 -10.72 -1.79
C GLY A 103 -8.02 -11.95 -0.97
N GLN A 104 -8.34 -13.14 -1.48
CA GLN A 104 -7.93 -14.42 -0.88
C GLN A 104 -6.62 -14.94 -1.47
N GLY A 105 -6.17 -14.39 -2.60
CA GLY A 105 -4.88 -14.66 -3.20
C GLY A 105 -4.14 -13.39 -3.61
N VAL A 106 -3.01 -13.57 -4.27
CA VAL A 106 -2.23 -12.48 -4.87
C VAL A 106 -1.98 -12.76 -6.33
N THR A 107 -1.77 -11.72 -7.12
CA THR A 107 -1.43 -11.87 -8.53
C THR A 107 -0.46 -10.79 -8.99
N ARG A 108 0.08 -10.99 -10.21
CA ARG A 108 0.80 -9.96 -10.94
C ARG A 108 0.34 -9.87 -12.39
N PHE A 109 0.33 -8.68 -12.95
CA PHE A 109 -0.06 -8.43 -14.34
C PHE A 109 0.58 -7.16 -14.91
N HIS A 110 0.48 -6.96 -16.22
CA HIS A 110 0.86 -5.71 -16.88
C HIS A 110 -0.29 -4.71 -16.89
N PHE A 111 0.01 -3.46 -16.57
CA PHE A 111 -0.95 -2.38 -16.74
C PHE A 111 -1.30 -2.17 -18.23
N ALA A 112 -2.57 -2.04 -18.54
CA ALA A 112 -3.06 -1.68 -19.87
C ALA A 112 -4.19 -0.65 -19.73
N ALA A 113 -3.98 0.58 -20.22
CA ALA A 113 -4.97 1.65 -20.09
C ALA A 113 -6.29 1.28 -20.79
N GLY A 114 -7.41 1.53 -20.11
CA GLY A 114 -8.76 1.21 -20.59
C GLY A 114 -9.15 -0.26 -20.42
N ALA A 115 -8.24 -1.13 -19.98
CA ALA A 115 -8.55 -2.54 -19.80
C ALA A 115 -9.47 -2.79 -18.60
N VAL A 116 -10.18 -3.92 -18.67
CA VAL A 116 -10.85 -4.55 -17.53
C VAL A 116 -10.22 -5.92 -17.36
N ARG A 117 -9.77 -6.25 -16.15
CA ARG A 117 -9.27 -7.59 -15.80
C ARG A 117 -10.16 -8.22 -14.74
N THR A 118 -10.28 -9.52 -14.83
CA THR A 118 -10.95 -10.41 -13.88
C THR A 118 -9.96 -11.49 -13.42
N GLY A 119 -10.39 -12.36 -12.50
CA GLY A 119 -9.59 -13.52 -12.11
C GLY A 119 -9.22 -14.45 -13.27
N ALA A 120 -10.02 -14.48 -14.35
CA ALA A 120 -9.73 -15.29 -15.54
C ALA A 120 -8.56 -14.75 -16.39
N ASP A 121 -8.22 -13.47 -16.23
CA ASP A 121 -7.19 -12.78 -17.02
C ASP A 121 -5.79 -12.82 -16.37
N VAL A 122 -5.67 -13.46 -15.21
CA VAL A 122 -4.45 -13.41 -14.39
C VAL A 122 -4.14 -14.76 -13.73
N ALA A 123 -2.86 -15.00 -13.50
CA ALA A 123 -2.39 -16.13 -12.73
C ALA A 123 -2.51 -15.81 -11.23
N ILE A 124 -3.56 -16.33 -10.59
CA ILE A 124 -3.76 -16.20 -9.14
C ILE A 124 -2.82 -17.17 -8.38
N ARG A 125 -2.32 -16.70 -7.23
CA ARG A 125 -1.44 -17.44 -6.32
C ARG A 125 -2.04 -17.42 -4.92
N HIS A 126 -2.03 -18.57 -4.26
CA HIS A 126 -2.42 -18.72 -2.86
C HIS A 126 -1.20 -19.23 -2.06
N PRO A 127 -0.23 -18.35 -1.76
CA PRO A 127 1.08 -18.74 -1.20
C PRO A 127 0.99 -19.28 0.23
N ILE A 128 -0.13 -19.06 0.92
CA ILE A 128 -0.32 -19.45 2.31
C ILE A 128 -1.64 -20.22 2.40
N ALA A 129 -1.55 -21.52 2.69
CA ALA A 129 -2.73 -22.37 2.83
C ALA A 129 -3.66 -21.86 3.94
N ALA A 130 -4.98 -21.92 3.69
CA ALA A 130 -6.05 -21.50 4.61
C ALA A 130 -5.95 -20.04 5.13
N SER A 131 -5.21 -19.19 4.42
CA SER A 131 -5.15 -17.76 4.73
C SER A 131 -6.29 -16.98 4.08
N ALA A 132 -6.53 -15.78 4.59
CA ALA A 132 -7.45 -14.80 4.00
C ALA A 132 -6.78 -13.42 3.94
N ASN A 133 -7.36 -12.51 3.14
CA ASN A 133 -6.94 -11.10 3.05
C ASN A 133 -5.45 -10.95 2.70
N ASN A 134 -5.02 -11.62 1.62
CA ASN A 134 -3.64 -11.68 1.15
C ASN A 134 -3.28 -10.42 0.35
N GLN A 135 -2.46 -9.56 0.95
CA GLN A 135 -2.16 -8.21 0.45
C GLN A 135 -0.65 -8.09 0.19
N PRO A 136 -0.18 -8.07 -1.08
CA PRO A 136 1.24 -8.11 -1.40
C PRO A 136 1.89 -6.72 -1.52
N THR A 137 3.15 -6.60 -1.11
CA THR A 137 4.02 -5.47 -1.46
C THR A 137 5.43 -5.96 -1.84
N VAL A 138 6.08 -5.25 -2.76
CA VAL A 138 7.39 -5.63 -3.32
C VAL A 138 8.45 -4.60 -2.96
N CYS A 139 9.64 -5.07 -2.59
CA CYS A 139 10.83 -4.24 -2.48
C CYS A 139 11.88 -4.66 -3.50
N MET A 140 12.07 -3.82 -4.52
CA MET A 140 13.09 -4.05 -5.55
C MET A 140 14.53 -3.88 -5.05
N ALA A 141 14.77 -3.21 -3.91
CA ALA A 141 16.12 -3.09 -3.34
C ALA A 141 16.59 -4.38 -2.68
N SER A 142 15.70 -5.08 -1.97
CA SER A 142 16.03 -6.35 -1.31
C SER A 142 15.64 -7.58 -2.14
N ARG A 143 14.99 -7.37 -3.30
CA ARG A 143 14.33 -8.43 -4.10
C ARG A 143 13.45 -9.32 -3.24
N ARG A 144 12.59 -8.71 -2.41
CA ARG A 144 11.67 -9.44 -1.54
C ARG A 144 10.24 -9.03 -1.80
N ILE A 145 9.33 -9.96 -1.53
CA ILE A 145 7.89 -9.71 -1.46
C ILE A 145 7.42 -10.03 -0.05
N ALA A 146 6.64 -9.12 0.53
CA ALA A 146 5.88 -9.38 1.74
C ALA A 146 4.41 -9.59 1.37
N VAL A 147 3.77 -10.54 2.02
CA VAL A 147 2.31 -10.71 1.99
C VAL A 147 1.81 -10.53 3.40
N ARG A 148 0.98 -9.50 3.60
CA ARG A 148 0.15 -9.39 4.79
C ARG A 148 -1.06 -10.29 4.60
N TYR A 149 -1.38 -11.11 5.58
CA TYR A 149 -2.47 -12.08 5.51
C TYR A 149 -3.11 -12.26 6.88
N ARG A 150 -4.26 -12.94 6.93
CA ARG A 150 -4.89 -13.39 8.16
C ARG A 150 -4.83 -14.91 8.26
N ALA A 151 -4.36 -15.41 9.40
CA ALA A 151 -4.50 -16.80 9.81
C ALA A 151 -5.45 -16.86 10.99
N SER A 152 -6.56 -17.60 10.87
CA SER A 152 -7.61 -17.66 11.91
C SER A 152 -8.05 -16.27 12.40
N GLY A 153 -8.18 -15.32 11.47
CA GLY A 153 -8.55 -13.94 11.75
C GLY A 153 -7.41 -13.04 12.27
N VAL A 154 -6.25 -13.59 12.65
CA VAL A 154 -5.12 -12.80 13.19
C VAL A 154 -4.21 -12.31 12.05
N PRO A 155 -3.94 -11.00 11.94
CA PRO A 155 -3.07 -10.47 10.89
C PRO A 155 -1.59 -10.83 11.12
N ARG A 156 -0.90 -11.19 10.04
CA ARG A 156 0.49 -11.61 10.01
C ARG A 156 1.17 -11.07 8.75
N TYR A 157 2.50 -11.05 8.76
CA TYR A 157 3.32 -10.83 7.59
C TYR A 157 4.16 -12.08 7.33
N ARG A 158 4.22 -12.49 6.07
CA ARG A 158 5.20 -13.48 5.61
C ARG A 158 5.98 -12.90 4.44
N ILE A 159 7.29 -13.10 4.45
CA ILE A 159 8.22 -12.51 3.48
C ILE A 159 8.95 -13.63 2.76
N TRP A 160 9.15 -13.46 1.46
CA TRP A 160 9.92 -14.36 0.62
C TRP A 160 10.93 -13.60 -0.21
N ASP A 161 11.90 -14.34 -0.73
CA ASP A 161 12.62 -13.95 -1.93
C ASP A 161 11.63 -13.77 -3.10
N LEU A 162 11.81 -12.71 -3.88
CA LEU A 162 10.88 -12.35 -4.96
C LEU A 162 10.95 -13.36 -6.12
N ASP A 163 12.13 -13.88 -6.44
CA ASP A 163 12.32 -14.80 -7.57
C ASP A 163 11.72 -16.18 -7.25
N ALA A 164 11.97 -16.68 -6.04
CA ALA A 164 11.33 -17.90 -5.54
C ALA A 164 9.79 -17.76 -5.56
N PHE A 165 9.27 -16.63 -5.08
CA PHE A 165 7.83 -16.38 -5.06
C PHE A 165 7.23 -16.31 -6.47
N VAL A 166 7.94 -15.70 -7.43
CA VAL A 166 7.54 -15.66 -8.84
C VAL A 166 7.50 -17.06 -9.45
N ALA A 167 8.50 -17.90 -9.12
CA ALA A 167 8.59 -19.30 -9.50
C ALA A 167 7.56 -20.20 -8.78
N ARG A 168 6.74 -19.62 -7.89
CA ARG A 168 5.75 -20.31 -7.04
C ARG A 168 6.38 -21.29 -6.04
N ASP A 169 7.65 -21.08 -5.67
CA ASP A 169 8.26 -21.74 -4.54
C ASP A 169 8.01 -20.92 -3.28
N TYR A 170 7.18 -21.47 -2.39
CA TYR A 170 6.79 -20.84 -1.13
C TYR A 170 7.37 -21.55 0.10
N SER A 171 8.23 -22.56 -0.12
CA SER A 171 8.67 -23.50 0.91
C SER A 171 9.62 -22.89 1.95
N ASP A 172 10.39 -21.88 1.56
CA ASP A 172 11.41 -21.23 2.40
C ASP A 172 11.14 -19.72 2.56
N PRO A 173 10.21 -19.31 3.44
CA PRO A 173 10.00 -17.90 3.73
C PRO A 173 11.19 -17.32 4.49
N VAL A 174 11.58 -16.11 4.10
CA VAL A 174 12.60 -15.27 4.75
C VAL A 174 12.24 -14.97 6.21
N ALA A 175 10.95 -14.77 6.49
CA ALA A 175 10.39 -14.54 7.81
C ALA A 175 8.86 -14.72 7.83
N ASP A 176 8.31 -15.02 9.00
CA ASP A 176 6.87 -15.05 9.27
C ASP A 176 6.59 -14.63 10.73
N PHE A 177 5.86 -13.54 10.92
CA PHE A 177 5.58 -12.99 12.24
C PHE A 177 4.19 -12.33 12.32
N PRO A 178 3.58 -12.26 13.52
CA PRO A 178 2.33 -11.52 13.73
C PRO A 178 2.51 -10.04 13.42
N GLN A 179 1.46 -9.40 12.89
CA GLN A 179 1.43 -7.95 12.81
C GLN A 179 1.37 -7.37 14.22
N THR A 180 2.36 -6.54 14.57
CA THR A 180 2.41 -5.82 15.84
C THR A 180 2.62 -4.33 15.63
N GLY A 181 2.33 -3.55 16.67
CA GLY A 181 2.80 -2.17 16.79
C GLY A 181 2.22 -1.15 15.82
N ALA A 182 1.28 -1.51 14.92
CA ALA A 182 0.76 -0.61 13.89
C ALA A 182 0.25 0.74 14.46
N HIS A 183 -0.46 0.69 15.59
CA HIS A 183 -1.00 1.86 16.29
C HIS A 183 -0.98 1.63 17.82
N PRO A 184 -0.90 2.68 18.68
CA PRO A 184 -1.01 2.51 20.14
C PRO A 184 -2.38 1.99 20.60
N ASP A 185 -3.45 2.46 19.96
CA ASP A 185 -4.79 1.87 20.08
C ASP A 185 -4.94 0.73 19.06
N ALA A 186 -5.18 -0.48 19.55
CA ALA A 186 -5.35 -1.68 18.73
C ALA A 186 -6.65 -1.70 17.91
N ALA A 187 -7.62 -0.84 18.23
CA ALA A 187 -8.87 -0.69 17.48
C ALA A 187 -8.73 0.24 16.26
N ALA A 188 -7.68 1.06 16.21
CA ALA A 188 -7.46 1.97 15.09
C ALA A 188 -7.27 1.19 13.77
N PRO A 189 -7.87 1.67 12.66
CA PRO A 189 -7.83 0.94 11.40
C PRO A 189 -6.41 0.92 10.83
N PHE A 190 -6.03 -0.26 10.32
CA PHE A 190 -4.81 -0.42 9.55
C PHE A 190 -5.03 0.03 8.11
N GLN A 191 -4.14 0.88 7.60
CA GLN A 191 -4.35 1.60 6.34
C GLN A 191 -3.27 1.32 5.30
N GLY A 192 -2.34 0.39 5.57
CA GLY A 192 -1.39 -0.08 4.58
C GLY A 192 0.01 -0.30 5.12
N TYR A 193 0.88 -0.84 4.26
CA TYR A 193 2.28 -1.10 4.59
C TYR A 193 3.15 -1.13 3.34
N ALA A 194 4.46 -0.97 3.55
CA ALA A 194 5.49 -1.05 2.52
C ALA A 194 6.73 -1.79 3.03
N LEU A 195 7.45 -2.44 2.12
CA LEU A 195 8.71 -3.10 2.40
C LEU A 195 9.89 -2.29 1.83
N HIS A 196 10.93 -2.06 2.64
CA HIS A 196 12.17 -1.46 2.16
C HIS A 196 13.39 -1.99 2.91
N GLY A 197 14.26 -2.72 2.20
CA GLY A 197 15.45 -3.32 2.79
C GLY A 197 15.06 -4.36 3.85
N ASP A 198 15.58 -4.17 5.07
CA ASP A 198 15.25 -5.00 6.23
C ASP A 198 14.17 -4.38 7.13
N ALA A 199 13.43 -3.39 6.63
CA ALA A 199 12.36 -2.71 7.35
C ALA A 199 10.98 -2.88 6.69
N LEU A 200 9.95 -3.07 7.52
CA LEU A 200 8.55 -3.04 7.13
C LEU A 200 7.88 -1.82 7.76
N TYR A 201 7.35 -0.93 6.93
CA TYR A 201 6.67 0.30 7.35
C TYR A 201 5.16 0.10 7.32
N GLN A 202 4.46 0.54 8.35
CA GLN A 202 3.02 0.45 8.50
C GLN A 202 2.43 1.84 8.68
N ILE A 203 1.21 2.04 8.19
CA ILE A 203 0.38 3.21 8.50
C ILE A 203 -0.97 2.75 9.06
N ALA A 204 -1.42 3.42 10.12
CA ALA A 204 -2.69 3.16 10.77
C ALA A 204 -3.25 4.46 11.36
N GLY A 205 -4.57 4.54 11.48
CA GLY A 205 -5.29 5.72 11.98
C GLY A 205 -6.58 5.96 11.21
N SER A 206 -7.50 6.66 11.84
CA SER A 206 -8.86 6.85 11.35
C SER A 206 -8.98 8.10 10.47
N ALA A 207 -10.06 8.19 9.70
CA ALA A 207 -10.48 9.46 9.12
C ALA A 207 -10.77 10.50 10.22
N TYR A 208 -10.69 11.78 9.88
CA TYR A 208 -11.26 12.82 10.72
C TYR A 208 -12.76 12.59 10.94
N ASP A 209 -13.16 12.68 12.20
CA ASP A 209 -14.53 12.54 12.66
C ASP A 209 -14.76 13.49 13.84
N ALA A 210 -15.91 14.17 13.87
CA ALA A 210 -16.17 15.21 14.87
C ALA A 210 -16.17 14.69 16.32
N ARG A 211 -16.40 13.38 16.53
CA ARG A 211 -16.52 12.78 17.87
C ARG A 211 -15.28 12.00 18.28
N THR A 212 -14.74 11.21 17.35
CA THR A 212 -13.71 10.20 17.65
C THR A 212 -12.32 10.62 17.22
N ASN A 213 -12.20 11.48 16.19
CA ASN A 213 -10.91 11.95 15.68
C ASN A 213 -11.03 13.40 15.15
N PRO A 214 -11.32 14.38 16.02
CA PRO A 214 -11.68 15.72 15.59
C PRO A 214 -10.48 16.44 14.93
N PRO A 215 -10.69 17.28 13.90
CA PRO A 215 -9.61 18.01 13.23
C PRO A 215 -8.72 18.83 14.17
N ALA A 216 -9.29 19.41 15.25
CA ALA A 216 -8.54 20.17 16.25
C ALA A 216 -7.50 19.32 17.00
N GLY A 217 -7.67 18.00 17.01
CA GLY A 217 -6.71 17.06 17.55
C GLY A 217 -5.56 16.74 16.59
N HIS A 218 -5.57 17.20 15.34
CA HIS A 218 -4.56 16.95 14.29
C HIS A 218 -4.42 15.46 13.87
N GLY A 219 -5.37 14.61 14.25
CA GLY A 219 -5.47 13.23 13.77
C GLY A 219 -4.69 12.19 14.57
N ASP A 220 -5.15 10.96 14.49
CA ASP A 220 -4.59 9.78 15.17
C ASP A 220 -3.68 8.94 14.25
N THR A 221 -3.12 9.50 13.18
CA THR A 221 -2.29 8.70 12.27
C THR A 221 -0.93 8.38 12.87
N TYR A 222 -0.55 7.11 12.86
CA TYR A 222 0.78 6.62 13.23
C TYR A 222 1.46 5.92 12.06
N LEU A 223 2.78 6.15 12.00
CA LEU A 223 3.71 5.32 11.24
C LEU A 223 4.48 4.42 12.19
N SER A 224 4.69 3.18 11.78
CA SER A 224 5.47 2.20 12.55
C SER A 224 6.46 1.49 11.63
N ARG A 225 7.66 1.21 12.14
CA ARG A 225 8.70 0.46 11.46
C ARG A 225 9.00 -0.81 12.24
N LEU A 226 8.86 -1.96 11.59
CA LEU A 226 9.24 -3.25 12.13
C LEU A 226 10.54 -3.72 11.48
N ASP A 227 11.33 -4.47 12.24
CA ASP A 227 12.39 -5.32 11.68
C ASP A 227 11.74 -6.46 10.86
N VAL A 228 12.16 -6.64 9.60
CA VAL A 228 11.52 -7.60 8.69
C VAL A 228 11.84 -9.06 9.01
N ARG A 229 12.83 -9.35 9.85
CA ARG A 229 13.20 -10.74 10.19
C ARG A 229 12.44 -11.21 11.41
N THR A 230 12.25 -10.33 12.37
CA THR A 230 11.73 -10.66 13.71
C THR A 230 10.31 -10.13 13.94
N GLY A 231 9.88 -9.11 13.20
CA GLY A 231 8.64 -8.40 13.48
C GLY A 231 8.71 -7.46 14.69
N ALA A 232 9.89 -7.26 15.28
CA ALA A 232 10.07 -6.37 16.41
C ALA A 232 9.80 -4.91 16.02
N LEU A 233 9.05 -4.19 16.84
CA LEU A 233 8.79 -2.76 16.65
C LEU A 233 10.07 -1.97 16.90
N ALA A 234 10.67 -1.45 15.82
CA ALA A 234 11.91 -0.68 15.88
C ALA A 234 11.65 0.81 16.12
N GLN A 235 10.56 1.35 15.57
CA GLN A 235 10.18 2.74 15.77
C GLN A 235 8.67 2.92 15.55
N ARG A 236 8.07 3.87 16.27
CA ARG A 236 6.71 4.35 16.03
C ARG A 236 6.65 5.84 16.25
N SER A 237 5.93 6.56 15.39
CA SER A 237 5.77 8.00 15.48
C SER A 237 4.38 8.42 15.02
N ARG A 238 3.74 9.30 15.78
CA ARG A 238 2.51 9.97 15.36
C ARG A 238 2.88 11.00 14.28
N THR A 239 2.06 11.11 13.24
CA THR A 239 2.28 12.08 12.16
C THR A 239 1.10 13.03 12.04
N GLU A 240 1.39 14.32 12.09
CA GLU A 240 0.44 15.40 11.82
C GLU A 240 0.48 15.84 10.34
N ALA A 241 1.14 15.06 9.46
CA ALA A 241 1.15 15.34 8.03
C ALA A 241 -0.27 15.58 7.50
N GLY A 242 -0.48 16.68 6.78
CA GLY A 242 -1.80 17.04 6.26
C GLY A 242 -2.85 17.38 7.32
N TYR A 243 -2.46 17.77 8.54
CA TYR A 243 -3.42 18.14 9.60
C TYR A 243 -4.44 19.21 9.17
N SER A 244 -4.05 20.08 8.21
CA SER A 244 -4.86 21.16 7.66
C SER A 244 -5.88 20.73 6.59
N LEU A 245 -6.00 19.42 6.31
CA LEU A 245 -7.02 18.91 5.39
C LEU A 245 -8.40 18.93 6.06
N THR A 246 -9.45 19.24 5.30
CA THR A 246 -10.85 19.32 5.81
C THR A 246 -11.42 17.96 6.18
N PHE A 247 -11.11 16.96 5.37
CA PHE A 247 -11.21 15.54 5.66
C PHE A 247 -9.79 14.99 5.57
N ARG A 248 -9.40 14.11 6.50
CA ARG A 248 -8.06 13.54 6.52
C ARG A 248 -8.17 12.08 6.91
N GLU A 249 -7.89 11.19 5.96
CA GLU A 249 -7.83 9.75 6.19
C GLU A 249 -6.51 9.22 5.63
N PRO A 250 -5.72 8.45 6.39
CA PRO A 250 -4.52 7.83 5.87
C PRO A 250 -4.85 6.65 4.96
N GLU A 251 -4.20 6.59 3.80
CA GLU A 251 -4.53 5.68 2.71
C GLU A 251 -3.26 5.17 2.03
N GLY A 252 -2.64 4.17 2.63
CA GLY A 252 -1.43 3.55 2.13
C GLY A 252 -0.13 4.28 2.48
N VAL A 253 0.95 3.51 2.43
CA VAL A 253 2.32 3.97 2.53
C VAL A 253 3.14 3.25 1.47
N ALA A 254 4.12 3.93 0.87
CA ALA A 254 5.02 3.35 -0.11
C ALA A 254 6.43 3.91 0.07
N VAL A 255 7.45 3.23 -0.48
CA VAL A 255 8.82 3.73 -0.49
C VAL A 255 9.25 4.02 -1.92
N ARG A 256 9.70 5.25 -2.17
CA ARG A 256 10.51 5.59 -3.35
C ARG A 256 11.97 5.57 -2.92
N ARG A 257 12.84 4.84 -3.59
CA ARG A 257 14.23 4.59 -3.19
C ARG A 257 15.22 5.63 -3.72
N LEU A 258 15.00 6.17 -4.91
CA LEU A 258 15.98 7.03 -5.59
C LEU A 258 15.57 8.51 -5.60
N PRO A 259 16.55 9.45 -5.61
CA PRO A 259 17.99 9.22 -5.39
C PRO A 259 18.34 8.90 -3.92
N VAL A 260 17.43 9.20 -2.99
CA VAL A 260 17.48 8.80 -1.58
C VAL A 260 16.10 8.28 -1.18
N PRO A 261 16.00 7.36 -0.19
CA PRO A 261 14.74 6.72 0.13
C PRO A 261 13.75 7.70 0.78
N TRP A 262 12.53 7.76 0.29
CA TRP A 262 11.41 8.54 0.81
C TRP A 262 10.31 7.58 1.26
N LEU A 263 9.84 7.74 2.50
CA LEU A 263 8.63 7.11 2.97
C LEU A 263 7.47 8.02 2.59
N CYS A 264 6.68 7.58 1.63
CA CYS A 264 5.56 8.31 1.08
C CYS A 264 4.27 7.87 1.79
N LEU A 265 3.54 8.82 2.38
CA LEU A 265 2.28 8.61 3.06
C LEU A 265 1.14 9.14 2.17
N GLY A 266 0.15 8.30 1.87
CA GLY A 266 -1.07 8.71 1.18
C GLY A 266 -2.09 9.25 2.17
N LEU A 267 -2.74 10.36 1.83
CA LEU A 267 -3.87 10.91 2.58
C LEU A 267 -5.01 11.25 1.63
N ALA A 268 -6.22 10.83 1.96
CA ALA A 268 -7.43 11.29 1.31
C ALA A 268 -7.97 12.58 1.96
N SER A 269 -8.61 13.40 1.14
CA SER A 269 -9.27 14.64 1.57
C SER A 269 -10.54 14.93 0.79
N GLU A 270 -11.27 15.95 1.25
CA GLU A 270 -12.64 16.30 0.81
C GLU A 270 -13.68 15.20 1.10
N GLY A 271 -14.96 15.53 0.99
CA GLY A 271 -16.06 14.57 1.15
C GLY A 271 -16.25 13.63 -0.04
N GLU A 272 -17.17 12.68 0.11
CA GLU A 272 -17.57 11.76 -0.98
C GLU A 272 -17.96 12.54 -2.25
N GLY A 273 -17.56 12.05 -3.42
CA GLY A 273 -17.82 12.69 -4.71
C GLY A 273 -16.84 13.81 -5.08
N ALA A 274 -16.12 14.37 -4.11
CA ALA A 274 -15.09 15.39 -4.32
C ALA A 274 -13.69 14.93 -3.86
N ARG A 275 -13.53 13.62 -3.60
CA ARG A 275 -12.32 13.03 -3.01
C ARG A 275 -11.07 13.46 -3.78
N ARG A 276 -10.06 13.87 -3.01
CA ARG A 276 -8.72 14.20 -3.50
C ARG A 276 -7.70 13.39 -2.73
N PHE A 277 -6.52 13.20 -3.31
CA PHE A 277 -5.41 12.58 -2.61
C PHE A 277 -4.23 13.55 -2.48
N SER A 278 -3.44 13.33 -1.43
CA SER A 278 -2.16 13.99 -1.21
C SER A 278 -1.12 12.94 -0.86
N VAL A 279 0.14 13.20 -1.22
CA VAL A 279 1.28 12.39 -0.81
C VAL A 279 2.23 13.28 -0.03
N TYR A 280 2.48 12.90 1.22
CA TYR A 280 3.49 13.49 2.08
C TYR A 280 4.70 12.56 2.14
N VAL A 281 5.90 13.10 2.36
CA VAL A 281 7.14 12.35 2.31
C VAL A 281 7.98 12.61 3.54
N LYS A 282 8.49 11.55 4.16
CA LYS A 282 9.61 11.60 5.11
C LYS A 282 10.86 11.16 4.36
N LYS A 283 11.83 12.06 4.21
CA LYS A 283 13.06 11.79 3.46
C LYS A 283 14.08 11.11 4.36
N GLY A 284 14.63 9.99 3.91
CA GLY A 284 15.81 9.38 4.50
C GLY A 284 17.05 10.23 4.23
N THR A 285 18.14 9.85 4.90
CA THR A 285 19.46 10.41 4.67
C THR A 285 20.11 9.77 3.44
N ALA A 286 21.03 10.50 2.81
CA ALA A 286 21.90 9.98 1.77
C ALA A 286 22.99 9.07 2.35
#